data_AF-A0A7V3NQX4-F1
#
_entry.id   AF-A0A7V3NQX4-F1
#
_cell.length_a   1.000
_cell.length_b   1.000
_cell.length_c   1.000
_cell.angle_alpha   90.00
_cell.angle_beta   90.00
_cell.angle_gamma   90.00
#
_symmetry.space_group_name_H-M   'P 1'
#
loop_
_entity.id
_entity.type
_entity.pdbx_description
1 polymer ?
#
loop_
_entity_poly.entity_id
_entity_poly.type
_entity_poly.pdbx_seq_one_letter_code
_entity_poly.pdbx_strand_id
1 'polypeptide(L)' 'MADKIDRILQNKFRIDPCYIPALLKLSSELKGEPDEKLDELLESTLSESNLSQEDLESYIKMHKPELMEEAKKIIF' A
#
# COMPACT_ATOMS: atom_id res chain seq x y z
N MET A 1 -6.80 -7.07 17.29
CA MET A 1 -6.69 -6.30 16.02
C MET A 1 -5.38 -6.58 15.26
N ALA A 2 -4.29 -7.04 15.91
CA ALA A 2 -3.00 -7.31 15.25
C ALA A 2 -2.99 -8.53 14.29
N ASP A 3 -3.81 -9.55 14.54
CA ASP A 3 -3.85 -10.80 13.73
C ASP A 3 -4.23 -10.62 12.25
N LYS A 4 -5.03 -9.61 11.91
CA LYS A 4 -5.45 -9.40 10.53
C LYS A 4 -4.30 -8.90 9.68
N ILE A 5 -3.56 -7.89 10.17
CA ILE A 5 -2.41 -7.33 9.47
C ILE A 5 -1.32 -8.40 9.30
N ASP A 6 -1.09 -9.24 10.31
CA ASP A 6 -0.10 -10.32 10.26
C ASP A 6 -0.42 -11.38 9.20
N ARG A 7 -1.70 -11.75 9.03
CA ARG A 7 -2.15 -12.68 7.97
C ARG A 7 -2.04 -12.10 6.56
N ILE A 8 -2.27 -10.80 6.43
CA ILE A 8 -2.17 -10.07 5.17
C ILE A 8 -0.71 -10.01 4.73
N LEU A 9 0.18 -9.74 5.69
CA LEU A 9 1.63 -9.77 5.50
C LEU A 9 2.17 -11.16 5.12
N GLN A 10 1.44 -12.26 5.33
CA GLN A 10 1.88 -13.61 4.93
C GLN A 10 1.56 -13.98 3.47
N ASN A 11 0.77 -13.17 2.75
CA ASN A 11 0.28 -13.52 1.43
C ASN A 11 1.15 -12.90 0.32
N LYS A 12 2.03 -13.70 -0.31
CA LYS A 12 2.83 -13.48 -1.55
C LYS A 12 3.63 -12.17 -1.79
N PHE A 13 3.29 -11.05 -1.15
CA PHE A 13 3.84 -9.72 -1.40
C PHE A 13 4.88 -9.27 -0.37
N ARG A 14 5.24 -10.14 0.57
CA ARG A 14 6.12 -9.86 1.72
C ARG A 14 7.55 -9.43 1.35
N ILE A 15 7.91 -9.48 0.07
CA ILE A 15 9.25 -9.17 -0.45
C ILE A 15 9.17 -8.03 -1.48
N ASP A 16 7.97 -7.64 -1.91
CA ASP A 16 7.81 -6.62 -2.93
C ASP A 16 7.88 -5.23 -2.31
N PRO A 17 8.91 -4.45 -2.63
CA PRO A 17 9.07 -3.10 -2.07
C PRO A 17 7.91 -2.17 -2.50
N CYS A 18 7.18 -2.52 -3.57
CA CYS A 18 6.00 -1.80 -4.03
C CYS A 18 4.75 -2.04 -3.18
N TYR A 19 4.71 -3.07 -2.33
CA TYR A 19 3.49 -3.48 -1.63
C TYR A 19 3.00 -2.46 -0.59
N ILE A 20 3.89 -2.06 0.32
CA ILE A 20 3.60 -1.05 1.35
C ILE A 20 3.18 0.29 0.73
N PRO A 21 3.95 0.88 -0.21
CA PRO A 21 3.54 2.14 -0.83
C PRO A 21 2.24 1.99 -1.63
N ALA A 22 1.97 0.82 -2.22
CA ALA A 22 0.74 0.58 -2.97
C ALA A 22 -0.49 0.58 -2.06
N LEU A 23 -0.35 -0.06 -0.89
CA LEU A 23 -1.35 -0.03 0.17
C LEU A 23 -1.59 1.38 0.69
N LEU A 24 -0.53 2.13 1.00
CA LEU A 24 -0.65 3.52 1.50
C LEU A 24 -1.40 4.41 0.50
N LYS A 25 -1.03 4.35 -0.78
CA LYS A 25 -1.67 5.09 -1.87
C LYS A 25 -3.16 4.75 -1.95
N LEU A 26 -3.49 3.45 -2.05
CA LEU A 26 -4.88 3.00 -2.17
C LEU A 26 -5.69 3.28 -0.92
N SER A 27 -5.08 3.21 0.27
CA SER A 27 -5.74 3.52 1.52
C SER A 27 -6.09 5.00 1.61
N SER A 28 -5.18 5.88 1.17
CA SER A 28 -5.43 7.33 1.04
C SER A 28 -6.58 7.60 0.05
N GLU A 29 -6.55 7.00 -1.14
CA GLU A 29 -7.61 7.13 -2.15
C GLU A 29 -8.98 6.63 -1.65
N LEU A 30 -9.01 5.50 -0.92
CA LEU A 30 -10.25 4.93 -0.38
C LEU A 30 -10.83 5.76 0.76
N LYS A 31 -9.98 6.39 1.57
CA LYS A 31 -10.40 7.29 2.65
C LYS A 31 -10.97 8.59 2.09
N GLY A 32 -10.57 8.99 0.87
CA GLY A 32 -11.09 10.15 0.15
C GLY A 32 -10.62 11.50 0.72
N GLU A 33 -9.82 11.46 1.78
CA GLU A 33 -9.20 12.63 2.40
C GLU A 33 -7.69 12.54 2.22
N PRO A 34 -7.03 13.60 1.74
CA PRO A 34 -5.57 13.65 1.69
C PRO A 34 -5.05 13.61 3.13
N ASP A 35 -4.44 12.49 3.50
CA ASP A 35 -3.82 12.30 4.80
C ASP A 35 -2.33 12.60 4.61
N GLU A 36 -1.91 13.82 4.99
CA GLU A 36 -0.52 14.27 4.84
C GLU A 36 0.48 13.24 5.41
N LYS A 37 0.11 12.53 6.48
CA LYS A 37 0.97 11.48 7.04
C LYS A 37 1.09 10.26 6.14
N LEU A 38 0.02 9.87 5.45
CA LEU A 38 0.07 8.76 4.47
C LEU A 38 0.91 9.15 3.25
N ASP A 39 0.81 10.40 2.78
CA ASP A 39 1.64 10.90 1.68
C ASP A 39 3.12 10.99 2.10
N GLU A 40 3.44 11.52 3.29
CA GLU A 40 4.83 11.52 3.82
C GLU A 40 5.39 10.10 3.98
N LEU A 41 4.57 9.15 4.46
CA LEU A 41 4.93 7.74 4.55
C LEU A 41 5.14 7.11 3.17
N LEU A 42 4.29 7.44 2.21
CA LEU A 42 4.39 6.96 0.83
C LEU A 42 5.71 7.43 0.20
N GLU A 43 6.01 8.73 0.29
CA GLU A 43 7.25 9.32 -0.24
C GLU A 43 8.49 8.75 0.45
N SER A 44 8.44 8.58 1.78
CA SER A 44 9.54 7.96 2.54
C SER A 44 9.75 6.52 2.09
N THR A 45 8.69 5.72 1.99
CA THR A 45 8.78 4.31 1.61
C THR A 45 9.27 4.12 0.18
N LEU A 46 8.82 4.97 -0.76
CA LEU A 46 9.31 4.97 -2.14
C LEU A 46 10.79 5.32 -2.22
N SER A 47 11.24 6.30 -1.43
CA SER A 47 12.63 6.72 -1.36
C SER A 47 13.52 5.63 -0.73
N GLU A 48 13.09 5.02 0.37
CA GLU A 48 13.81 3.91 1.03
C GLU A 48 13.91 2.67 0.15
N SER A 49 12.85 2.41 -0.62
CA SER A 49 12.79 1.28 -1.55
C SER A 49 13.46 1.56 -2.90
N ASN A 50 13.91 2.79 -3.13
CA ASN A 50 14.46 3.27 -4.39
C ASN A 50 13.56 2.95 -5.61
N LEU A 51 12.25 3.15 -5.42
CA LEU A 51 11.19 2.84 -6.39
C LEU A 51 10.64 4.11 -7.03
N SER A 52 10.31 4.01 -8.32
CA SER A 52 9.64 5.10 -9.03
C SER A 52 8.14 5.07 -8.77
N GLN A 53 7.48 6.24 -8.87
CA GLN A 53 6.02 6.29 -8.88
C GLN A 53 5.41 5.46 -10.02
N GLU A 54 6.06 5.37 -11.18
CA GLU A 54 5.58 4.56 -12.30
C GLU A 54 5.57 3.06 -11.99
N ASP A 55 6.61 2.55 -11.31
CA ASP A 55 6.71 1.16 -10.87
C ASP A 55 5.60 0.85 -9.85
N LEU A 56 5.39 1.79 -8.92
CA LEU A 56 4.31 1.73 -7.95
C LEU A 56 2.94 1.68 -8.62
N GLU A 57 2.66 2.59 -9.56
CA GLU A 57 1.37 2.62 -10.26
C GLU A 57 1.14 1.38 -11.12
N SER A 58 2.19 0.87 -11.76
CA SER A 58 2.12 -0.36 -12.55
C SER A 58 1.81 -1.56 -11.66
N TYR A 59 2.46 -1.64 -10.50
CA TYR A 59 2.21 -2.65 -9.49
C TYR A 59 0.79 -2.56 -8.92
N ILE A 60 0.34 -1.35 -8.57
CA ILE A 60 -1.04 -1.09 -8.14
C ILE A 60 -2.02 -1.56 -9.21
N LYS A 61 -1.77 -1.27 -10.49
CA LYS A 61 -2.66 -1.72 -11.58
C LYS A 61 -2.69 -3.24 -11.71
N MET A 62 -1.54 -3.90 -11.58
CA MET A 62 -1.39 -5.35 -11.73
C MET A 62 -2.06 -6.12 -10.57
N HIS A 63 -1.98 -5.57 -9.36
CA HIS A 63 -2.49 -6.18 -8.13
C HIS A 63 -3.68 -5.45 -7.51
N LYS A 64 -4.31 -4.55 -8.29
CA LYS A 64 -5.40 -3.67 -7.84
C LYS A 64 -6.51 -4.38 -7.06
N PRO A 65 -7.08 -5.52 -7.54
CA PRO A 65 -8.17 -6.16 -6.81
C PRO A 65 -7.74 -6.64 -5.42
N GLU A 66 -6.56 -7.27 -5.31
CA GLU A 66 -6.03 -7.77 -4.05
C GLU A 66 -5.69 -6.61 -3.10
N LEU A 67 -4.94 -5.61 -3.60
CA LEU A 67 -4.55 -4.45 -2.81
C LEU A 67 -5.75 -3.62 -2.34
N MET A 68 -6.82 -3.51 -3.13
CA MET A 68 -8.05 -2.85 -2.70
C MET A 68 -8.78 -3.61 -1.59
N GLU A 69 -8.82 -4.94 -1.63
CA GLU A 69 -9.40 -5.72 -0.53
C GLU A 69 -8.58 -5.54 0.75
N GLU A 70 -7.26 -5.49 0.61
CA GLU A 70 -6.35 -5.29 1.74
C GLU A 70 -6.43 -3.86 2.32
N ALA A 71 -6.39 -2.84 1.46
CA ALA A 71 -6.54 -1.45 1.87
C ALA A 71 -7.89 -1.21 2.57
N LYS A 72 -8.97 -1.84 2.11
CA LYS A 72 -10.29 -1.79 2.79
C LYS A 72 -10.25 -2.40 4.20
N LYS A 73 -9.53 -3.50 4.41
CA LYS A 73 -9.38 -4.13 5.74
C LYS A 73 -8.54 -3.31 6.72
N ILE A 74 -7.73 -2.37 6.23
CA ILE A 74 -6.90 -1.48 7.06
C ILE A 74 -7.72 -0.27 7.51
N ILE A 75 -8.66 0.20 6.68
CA ILE A 75 -9.49 1.38 6.98
C ILE A 75 -10.77 1.00 7.77
N PHE A 76 -11.28 -0.22 7.62
CA PHE A 76 -12.49 -0.75 8.30
C PHE A 76 -12.16 -1.86 9.30
#